data_AF-A0A849EQN1-F1
#
_entry.id   AF-A0A849EQN1-F1
#
_cell.length_a   1.000
_cell.length_b   1.000
_cell.length_c   1.000
_cell.angle_alpha   90.00
_cell.angle_beta   90.00
_cell.angle_gamma   90.00
#
_symmetry.space_group_name_H-M   'P 1'
#
loop_
_entity.id
_entity.type
_entity.pdbx_description
1 polymer ?
#
loop_
_entity_poly.entity_id
_entity_poly.type
_entity_poly.pdbx_seq_one_letter_code
_entity_poly.pdbx_strand_id
1 'polypeptide(L)'
;MKKKVLEWLAVLTLAFAVSGCATSQPPEEIRSAVSVINRYTAEYVTEANKALTESGRADAGRLVGIGMRLQMAANALDRWANGKETEAAK
;
A
#
# COMPACT_ATOMS: atom_id res chain seq x y z
N MET A 1 37.47 -4.74 30.02
CA MET A 1 37.38 -4.06 28.70
C MET A 1 36.73 -4.92 27.61
N LYS A 2 37.05 -6.21 27.47
CA LYS A 2 36.50 -7.09 26.42
C LYS A 2 34.97 -7.31 26.49
N LYS A 3 34.38 -7.40 27.69
CA LYS A 3 32.92 -7.57 27.88
C LYS A 3 32.10 -6.37 27.40
N LYS A 4 32.53 -5.14 27.72
CA LYS A 4 31.86 -3.92 27.26
C LYS A 4 31.86 -3.80 25.73
N VAL A 5 32.99 -4.10 25.07
CA VAL A 5 33.09 -4.05 23.60
C VAL A 5 32.16 -5.06 22.92
N LEU A 6 31.98 -6.24 23.51
CA LEU A 6 31.05 -7.25 23.01
C LEU A 6 29.58 -6.83 23.16
N GLU A 7 29.22 -6.22 24.29
CA GLU A 7 27.87 -5.66 24.50
C GLU A 7 27.58 -4.51 23.51
N TRP A 8 28.54 -3.61 23.29
CA TRP A 8 28.41 -2.54 22.32
C TRP A 8 28.28 -3.06 20.88
N LEU A 9 29.02 -4.11 20.51
CA LEU A 9 28.89 -4.76 19.20
C LEU A 9 27.51 -5.41 19.02
N ALA A 10 26.99 -6.09 20.05
CA ALA A 10 25.68 -6.74 19.99
C ALA A 10 24.54 -5.72 19.77
N VAL A 11 24.58 -4.59 20.45
CA VAL A 11 23.62 -3.49 20.28
C VAL A 11 23.71 -2.87 18.88
N LEU A 12 24.93 -2.66 18.37
CA LEU A 12 25.16 -2.15 17.02
C LEU A 12 24.62 -3.10 15.94
N THR A 13 24.86 -4.41 16.08
CA THR A 13 24.35 -5.41 15.12
C THR A 13 22.82 -5.53 15.15
N LEU A 14 22.20 -5.39 16.33
CA LEU A 14 20.75 -5.43 16.44
C LEU A 14 20.12 -4.20 15.81
N ALA A 15 20.70 -3.01 15.99
CA ALA A 15 20.23 -1.77 15.35
C ALA A 15 20.29 -1.83 13.81
N PHE A 16 21.33 -2.46 13.25
CA PHE A 16 21.44 -2.69 11.80
C PHE A 16 20.47 -3.74 11.24
N ALA A 17 20.08 -4.72 12.06
CA ALA A 17 19.08 -5.72 11.66
C ALA A 17 17.66 -5.12 11.59
N VAL A 18 17.33 -4.13 12.44
CA VAL A 18 16.03 -3.46 12.40
C VAL A 18 15.94 -2.43 11.26
N SER A 19 17.05 -1.81 10.85
CA SER A 19 17.08 -0.90 9.70
C SER A 19 17.11 -1.61 8.33
N GLY A 20 17.28 -2.94 8.30
CA GLY A 20 17.22 -3.75 7.07
C GLY A 20 15.81 -4.07 6.56
N CYS A 21 14.77 -3.84 7.38
CA CYS A 21 13.36 -4.12 7.03
C CYS A 21 12.43 -2.90 7.12
N ALA A 22 12.96 -1.72 7.44
CA ALA A 22 12.17 -0.50 7.52
C ALA A 22 12.66 0.49 6.46
N THR A 23 11.74 0.93 5.60
CA THR A 23 11.83 2.15 4.77
C THR A 23 12.62 2.12 3.46
N SER A 24 12.71 1.01 2.73
CA SER A 24 12.96 1.12 1.28
C SER A 24 11.66 1.56 0.60
N GLN A 25 11.48 2.88 0.48
CA GLN A 25 10.46 3.43 -0.41
C GLN A 25 10.67 2.80 -1.80
N PRO A 26 9.61 2.27 -2.45
CA PRO A 26 9.79 1.55 -3.70
C PRO A 26 10.43 2.45 -4.77
N PRO A 27 11.11 1.87 -5.78
CA PRO A 27 11.67 2.62 -6.90
C PRO A 27 10.66 3.62 -7.52
N GLU A 28 11.15 4.74 -8.05
CA GLU A 28 10.32 5.78 -8.68
C GLU A 28 9.37 5.22 -9.74
N GLU A 29 9.83 4.22 -10.52
CA GLU A 29 9.03 3.55 -11.54
C GLU A 29 7.79 2.89 -10.95
N ILE A 30 7.93 2.21 -9.80
CA ILE A 30 6.82 1.56 -9.11
C ILE A 30 5.87 2.60 -8.52
N ARG A 31 6.41 3.67 -7.91
CA ARG A 31 5.60 4.77 -7.36
C ARG A 31 4.77 5.45 -8.44
N SER A 32 5.39 5.76 -9.57
CA SER A 32 4.72 6.36 -10.73
C SER A 32 3.60 5.45 -11.26
N ALA A 33 3.90 4.16 -11.47
CA ALA A 33 2.91 3.20 -11.95
C ALA A 33 1.72 3.05 -10.98
N VAL A 34 1.99 2.94 -9.68
CA VAL A 34 0.94 2.83 -8.65
C VAL A 34 0.09 4.09 -8.59
N SER A 35 0.70 5.28 -8.70
CA SER A 35 -0.03 6.55 -8.73
C SER A 35 -0.99 6.64 -9.91
N VAL A 36 -0.54 6.22 -11.10
CA VAL A 36 -1.36 6.14 -12.31
C VAL A 36 -2.52 5.15 -12.14
N ILE A 37 -2.22 3.94 -11.65
CA ILE A 37 -3.24 2.92 -11.37
C ILE A 37 -4.29 3.48 -10.42
N ASN A 38 -3.87 4.08 -9.31
CA ASN A 38 -4.81 4.59 -8.30
C ASN A 38 -5.69 5.72 -8.85
N ARG A 39 -5.09 6.66 -9.60
CA ARG A 39 -5.81 7.80 -10.21
C ARG A 39 -6.97 7.33 -11.09
N TYR A 40 -6.73 6.36 -11.98
CA TYR A 40 -7.76 5.91 -12.92
C TYR A 40 -8.67 4.83 -12.36
N THR A 41 -8.21 4.04 -11.38
CA THR A 41 -9.04 2.99 -10.75
C THR A 41 -10.27 3.58 -10.08
N ALA A 42 -10.14 4.72 -9.37
CA ALA A 42 -11.26 5.30 -8.65
C ALA A 42 -12.42 5.74 -9.57
N GLU A 43 -12.09 6.46 -10.64
CA GLU A 43 -13.06 6.92 -11.64
C GLU A 43 -13.66 5.72 -12.40
N TYR A 44 -12.81 4.80 -12.86
CA TYR A 44 -13.26 3.62 -13.59
C TYR A 44 -14.20 2.73 -12.76
N VAL A 45 -13.88 2.48 -11.49
CA VAL A 45 -14.73 1.68 -10.59
C VAL A 45 -16.07 2.38 -10.35
N THR A 46 -16.08 3.70 -10.24
CA THR A 46 -17.32 4.47 -10.04
C THR A 46 -18.27 4.32 -11.21
N GLU A 47 -17.77 4.55 -12.44
CA GLU A 47 -18.57 4.43 -13.66
C GLU A 47 -18.98 2.97 -13.93
N ALA A 48 -18.08 2.01 -13.71
CA ALA A 48 -18.39 0.59 -13.85
C ALA A 48 -19.48 0.14 -12.86
N ASN A 49 -19.41 0.59 -11.60
CA ASN A 49 -20.41 0.24 -10.59
C ASN A 49 -21.78 0.87 -10.88
N LYS A 50 -21.79 2.10 -11.41
CA LYS A 50 -23.01 2.75 -11.88
C LYS A 50 -23.65 1.95 -13.01
N ALA A 51 -22.89 1.62 -14.05
CA ALA A 51 -23.37 0.81 -15.17
C ALA A 51 -23.86 -0.57 -14.72
N LEU A 52 -23.18 -1.22 -13.78
CA LEU A 52 -23.60 -2.50 -13.20
C LEU A 52 -24.94 -2.37 -12.47
N THR A 53 -25.13 -1.32 -11.69
CA THR A 53 -26.38 -1.08 -10.95
C THR A 53 -27.55 -0.82 -11.91
N GLU A 54 -27.30 -0.05 -12.98
CA GLU A 54 -28.31 0.27 -14.00
C GLU A 54 -28.62 -0.90 -14.94
N SER A 55 -27.73 -1.90 -15.02
CA SER A 55 -27.87 -3.06 -15.94
C SER A 55 -28.97 -4.05 -15.55
N GLY A 56 -29.52 -4.00 -14.33
CA GLY A 56 -30.54 -4.95 -13.85
C GLY A 56 -30.05 -6.39 -13.68
N ARG A 57 -28.73 -6.62 -13.69
CA ARG A 57 -28.14 -7.97 -13.55
C ARG A 57 -28.34 -8.52 -12.14
N ALA A 58 -28.68 -9.80 -12.04
CA ALA A 58 -28.80 -10.50 -10.76
C ALA A 58 -27.49 -10.53 -9.95
N ASP A 59 -26.33 -10.47 -10.62
CA ASP A 59 -25.00 -10.47 -9.99
C ASP A 59 -24.40 -9.06 -9.78
N ALA A 60 -25.14 -8.00 -10.08
CA ALA A 60 -24.64 -6.61 -10.02
C ALA A 60 -24.05 -6.26 -8.66
N GLY A 61 -24.75 -6.56 -7.57
CA GLY A 61 -24.27 -6.26 -6.20
C GLY A 61 -22.95 -6.96 -5.85
N ARG A 62 -22.75 -8.20 -6.33
CA ARG A 62 -21.50 -8.93 -6.14
C ARG A 62 -20.35 -8.26 -6.89
N LEU A 63 -20.58 -7.85 -8.14
CA LEU A 63 -19.58 -7.19 -8.98
C LEU A 63 -19.22 -5.80 -8.47
N VAL A 64 -20.20 -5.01 -8.02
CA VAL A 64 -19.99 -3.72 -7.35
C VAL A 64 -19.09 -3.90 -6.12
N GLY A 65 -19.37 -4.90 -5.28
CA GLY A 65 -18.55 -5.23 -4.13
C GLY A 65 -17.12 -5.67 -4.48
N ILE A 66 -16.89 -6.28 -5.65
CA ILE A 66 -15.53 -6.59 -6.13
C ILE A 66 -14.82 -5.28 -6.55
N GLY A 67 -15.48 -4.42 -7.31
CA GLY A 67 -14.95 -3.12 -7.73
C GLY A 67 -14.50 -2.27 -6.54
N MET A 68 -15.35 -2.16 -5.50
CA MET A 68 -15.01 -1.43 -4.28
C MET A 68 -13.75 -1.99 -3.58
N ARG A 69 -13.58 -3.32 -3.52
CA ARG A 69 -12.39 -3.94 -2.92
C ARG A 69 -11.13 -3.67 -3.75
N LEU A 70 -11.24 -3.68 -5.07
CA LEU A 70 -10.12 -3.33 -5.96
C LEU A 70 -9.71 -1.86 -5.76
N GLN A 71 -10.67 -0.94 -5.66
CA GLN A 71 -10.38 0.47 -5.37
C GLN A 71 -9.70 0.65 -4.00
N MET A 72 -10.17 -0.06 -2.97
CA MET A 72 -9.52 -0.04 -1.65
C MET A 72 -8.08 -0.59 -1.70
N ALA A 73 -7.84 -1.66 -2.44
CA ALA A 73 -6.50 -2.24 -2.62
C ALA A 73 -5.56 -1.29 -3.37
N ALA A 74 -6.02 -0.65 -4.45
CA ALA A 74 -5.24 0.35 -5.19
C ALA A 74 -4.88 1.55 -4.30
N ASN A 75 -5.84 2.03 -3.49
CA ASN A 75 -5.59 3.11 -2.53
C ASN A 75 -4.58 2.72 -1.44
N ALA A 76 -4.66 1.49 -0.93
CA ALA A 76 -3.69 0.99 0.05
C ALA A 76 -2.29 0.87 -0.57
N LEU A 77 -2.20 0.38 -1.80
CA LEU A 77 -0.95 0.28 -2.55
C LEU A 77 -0.31 1.67 -2.78
N ASP A 78 -1.11 2.68 -3.12
CA ASP A 78 -0.63 4.06 -3.27
C ASP A 78 -0.14 4.65 -1.94
N ARG A 79 -0.85 4.41 -0.83
CA ARG A 79 -0.39 4.85 0.50
C ARG A 79 0.92 4.19 0.90
N TRP A 80 1.04 2.89 0.71
CA TRP A 80 2.27 2.14 0.95
C TRP A 80 3.42 2.67 0.10
N ALA A 81 3.20 2.82 -1.21
CA ALA A 81 4.24 3.23 -2.15
C ALA A 81 4.76 4.65 -1.88
N ASN A 82 3.89 5.53 -1.39
CA ASN A 82 4.23 6.92 -1.07
C ASN A 82 4.57 7.15 0.42
N GLY A 83 4.70 6.09 1.23
CA GLY A 83 5.08 6.22 2.65
C GLY A 83 4.03 6.87 3.57
N LYS A 84 2.77 6.97 3.11
CA LYS A 84 1.67 7.65 3.82
C LYS A 84 1.05 6.83 4.96
N GLU A 85 1.44 5.56 5.14
CA GLU A 85 0.95 4.74 6.26
C GLU A 85 1.45 5.23 7.62
N THR A 86 2.63 5.85 7.67
CA THR A 86 3.30 6.28 8.90
C THR A 86 2.75 7.58 9.51
N GLU A 87 2.01 8.40 8.75
CA GLU A 87 1.43 9.65 9.24
C GLU A 87 0.10 9.47 9.97
N ALA A 88 -0.60 8.36 9.75
CA ALA A 88 -1.87 8.06 10.41
C ALA A 88 -1.73 7.44 11.83
N ALA A 89 -0.49 7.14 12.25
CA ALA A 89 -0.18 6.50 13.53
C ALA A 89 0.60 7.39 14.52
N LYS A 90 0.70 8.70 14.24
CA LYS A 90 1.21 9.74 15.14
C LYS A 90 0.07 10.63 15.62
#